data_AF-K6UA73-F1
#
_entry.id   AF-K6UA73-F1
#
_cell.length_a   1.000
_cell.length_b   1.000
_cell.length_c   1.000
_cell.angle_alpha   90.00
_cell.angle_beta   90.00
_cell.angle_gamma   90.00
#
_symmetry.space_group_name_H-M   'P 1'
#
loop_
_entity.id
_entity.type
_entity.pdbx_description
1 polymer ?
#
loop_
_entity_poly.entity_id
_entity_poly.type
_entity_poly.pdbx_seq_one_letter_code
_entity_poly.pdbx_strand_id
1 'polypeptide(L)'
;KIAVTTKPCDAMTIVELMKRKQINQDNVVMIGINCGGTLPPVQAREMIEKFYEIDPDTVVKEEIAKGNLVIETADDAEKEISIDELEDAGYGRRTNCRRCETNIPKMADLAMGNWGVIGPQAGKATFVEVFSEKGAEILDKAIKANVLKVKDPVPKGIEIRANIDKAMVNLANKWQNRNFEESDELMNLDQYLDEFDKCIKCYGCREACPICFCKECSIESESVNWVPKGELPPSPMFHFVRMLHMVDSCTNCGQCEEVCPAEIPLARIFHKINVELQDVFKYHPGYDLEQKPPLSVIDKEPSEE
;
A
#
# COMPACT_ATOMS: atom_id res chain seq x y z
N LYS A 1 9.43 -19.82 -13.08
CA LYS A 1 8.29 -18.87 -13.02
C LYS A 1 7.65 -18.97 -11.64
N ILE A 2 7.35 -17.84 -11.02
CA ILE A 2 6.82 -17.69 -9.66
C ILE A 2 5.46 -17.03 -9.79
N ALA A 3 4.45 -17.57 -9.11
CA ALA A 3 3.18 -16.90 -8.90
C ALA A 3 3.20 -16.24 -7.52
N VAL A 4 2.78 -14.99 -7.43
CA VAL A 4 2.73 -14.23 -6.18
C VAL A 4 1.35 -13.62 -5.99
N THR A 5 0.79 -13.75 -4.80
CA THR A 5 -0.44 -13.06 -4.41
C THR A 5 -0.11 -11.68 -3.88
N THR A 6 -0.79 -10.65 -4.35
CA THR A 6 -0.42 -9.26 -4.06
C THR A 6 -1.62 -8.43 -3.64
N LYS A 7 -1.46 -7.59 -2.61
CA LYS A 7 -2.30 -6.39 -2.46
C LYS A 7 -1.88 -5.35 -3.51
N PRO A 8 -2.66 -4.27 -3.73
CA PRO A 8 -2.30 -3.25 -4.71
C PRO A 8 -0.93 -2.61 -4.48
N CYS A 9 -0.58 -2.30 -3.22
CA CYS A 9 0.74 -1.74 -2.90
C CYS A 9 1.90 -2.71 -3.18
N ASP A 10 1.70 -4.01 -2.99
CA ASP A 10 2.70 -5.03 -3.32
C ASP A 10 2.91 -5.09 -4.85
N ALA A 11 1.81 -5.13 -5.61
CA ALA A 11 1.84 -5.19 -7.07
C ALA A 11 2.50 -3.93 -7.67
N MET A 12 2.13 -2.73 -7.19
CA MET A 12 2.78 -1.48 -7.58
C MET A 12 4.29 -1.51 -7.29
N THR A 13 4.68 -2.04 -6.13
CA THR A 13 6.09 -2.10 -5.73
C THR A 13 6.87 -3.06 -6.60
N ILE A 14 6.29 -4.22 -6.95
CA ILE A 14 6.90 -5.18 -7.86
C ILE A 14 7.11 -4.54 -9.25
N VAL A 15 6.14 -3.78 -9.75
CA VAL A 15 6.28 -3.02 -11.01
C VAL A 15 7.44 -2.02 -10.91
N GLU A 16 7.55 -1.25 -9.82
CA GLU A 16 8.67 -0.30 -9.62
C GLU A 16 10.04 -0.99 -9.56
N LEU A 17 10.09 -2.22 -9.07
CA LEU A 17 11.30 -3.06 -9.06
C LEU A 17 11.60 -3.65 -10.44
N MET A 18 10.58 -3.99 -11.24
CA MET A 18 10.74 -4.41 -12.63
C MET A 18 11.35 -3.31 -13.48
N LYS A 19 10.87 -2.06 -13.34
CA LYS A 19 11.45 -0.86 -14.00
C LYS A 19 12.95 -0.70 -13.71
N ARG A 20 13.38 -1.10 -12.51
CA ARG A 20 14.76 -1.03 -12.03
C ARG A 20 15.55 -2.31 -12.25
N LYS A 21 15.03 -3.25 -13.04
CA LYS A 21 15.65 -4.54 -13.37
C LYS A 21 15.97 -5.40 -12.13
N GLN A 22 15.32 -5.14 -11.00
CA GLN A 22 15.46 -5.94 -9.78
C GLN A 22 14.58 -7.19 -9.83
N ILE A 23 13.48 -7.13 -10.59
CA ILE A 23 12.58 -8.26 -10.85
C ILE A 23 12.47 -8.46 -12.36
N ASN A 24 12.65 -9.69 -12.82
CA ASN A 24 12.37 -10.04 -14.21
C ASN A 24 10.88 -10.36 -14.37
N GLN A 25 10.17 -9.53 -15.14
CA GLN A 25 8.73 -9.66 -15.40
C GLN A 25 8.31 -10.99 -16.06
N ASP A 26 9.20 -11.67 -16.77
CA ASP A 26 8.88 -12.95 -17.43
C ASP A 26 8.87 -14.13 -16.46
N ASN A 27 9.45 -13.92 -15.27
CA ASN A 27 9.52 -14.90 -14.22
C ASN A 27 8.42 -14.77 -13.17
N VAL A 28 7.60 -13.72 -13.22
CA VAL A 28 6.57 -13.43 -12.22
C VAL A 28 5.19 -13.41 -12.85
N VAL A 29 4.22 -13.96 -12.13
CA VAL A 29 2.80 -13.79 -12.36
C VAL A 29 2.20 -13.21 -11.08
N MET A 30 1.50 -12.08 -11.18
CA MET A 30 0.85 -11.42 -10.06
C MET A 30 -0.65 -11.75 -10.03
N ILE A 31 -1.10 -12.38 -8.95
CA ILE A 31 -2.52 -12.61 -8.65
C ILE A 31 -2.94 -11.62 -7.58
N GLY A 32 -3.54 -10.53 -8.01
CA GLY A 32 -3.94 -9.43 -7.16
C GLY A 32 -5.24 -9.70 -6.40
N ILE A 33 -5.32 -9.23 -5.16
CA ILE A 33 -6.56 -9.15 -4.37
C ILE A 33 -6.96 -7.69 -4.17
N ASN A 34 -8.24 -7.36 -4.32
CA ASN A 34 -8.73 -6.04 -3.94
C ASN A 34 -8.50 -5.82 -2.43
N CYS A 35 -8.16 -4.60 -2.06
CA CYS A 35 -7.77 -4.28 -0.69
C CYS A 35 -8.47 -3.01 -0.25
N GLY A 36 -9.22 -3.07 0.85
CA GLY A 36 -9.78 -1.88 1.50
C GLY A 36 -8.83 -1.24 2.54
N GLY A 37 -7.65 -1.84 2.73
CA GLY A 37 -6.71 -1.53 3.79
C GLY A 37 -6.48 -2.73 4.72
N THR A 38 -5.54 -2.58 5.64
CA THR A 38 -5.14 -3.63 6.58
C THR A 38 -5.09 -3.06 7.99
N LEU A 39 -5.22 -3.91 9.01
CA LEU A 39 -5.20 -3.54 10.42
C LEU A 39 -3.84 -3.93 11.04
N PRO A 40 -3.23 -3.12 11.93
CA PRO A 40 -2.06 -3.56 12.69
C PRO A 40 -2.45 -4.72 13.62
N PRO A 41 -1.76 -5.87 13.63
CA PRO A 41 -2.23 -7.07 14.32
C PRO A 41 -2.50 -6.89 15.82
N VAL A 42 -1.61 -6.19 16.52
CA VAL A 42 -1.74 -5.95 17.97
C VAL A 42 -2.93 -5.03 18.26
N GLN A 43 -3.01 -3.90 17.55
CA GLN A 43 -4.14 -2.96 17.71
C GLN A 43 -5.47 -3.58 17.29
N ALA A 44 -5.48 -4.49 16.31
CA ALA A 44 -6.69 -5.19 15.90
C ALA A 44 -7.23 -6.09 17.02
N ARG A 45 -6.34 -6.80 17.72
CA ARG A 45 -6.73 -7.62 18.89
C ARG A 45 -7.27 -6.77 20.02
N GLU A 46 -6.57 -5.69 20.39
CA GLU A 46 -7.03 -4.74 21.40
C GLU A 46 -8.38 -4.11 21.02
N MET A 47 -8.58 -3.81 19.74
CA MET A 47 -9.84 -3.28 19.21
C MET A 47 -10.98 -4.28 19.35
N ILE A 48 -10.74 -5.56 19.05
CA ILE A 48 -11.74 -6.63 19.19
C ILE A 48 -12.15 -6.78 20.66
N GLU A 49 -11.17 -6.83 21.59
CA GLU A 49 -11.47 -6.90 23.02
C GLU A 49 -12.26 -5.67 23.51
N LYS A 50 -11.84 -4.47 23.10
CA LYS A 50 -12.37 -3.22 23.64
C LYS A 50 -13.73 -2.81 23.06
N PHE A 51 -13.90 -2.91 21.74
CA PHE A 51 -15.10 -2.42 21.06
C PHE A 51 -16.09 -3.54 20.78
N TYR A 52 -15.58 -4.73 20.46
CA TYR A 52 -16.45 -5.87 20.18
C TYR A 52 -16.77 -6.65 21.46
N GLU A 53 -15.98 -6.51 22.53
CA GLU A 53 -16.14 -7.26 23.78
C GLU A 53 -16.04 -8.77 23.54
N ILE A 54 -15.18 -9.15 22.59
CA ILE A 54 -14.95 -10.51 22.12
C ILE A 54 -13.50 -10.90 22.42
N ASP A 55 -13.26 -12.16 22.78
CA ASP A 55 -11.91 -12.72 22.84
C ASP A 55 -11.36 -12.86 21.40
N PRO A 56 -10.27 -12.17 21.03
CA PRO A 56 -9.73 -12.20 19.67
C PRO A 56 -9.34 -13.60 19.20
N ASP A 57 -9.05 -14.53 20.10
CA ASP A 57 -8.71 -15.91 19.74
C ASP A 57 -9.94 -16.74 19.33
N THR A 58 -11.15 -16.21 19.52
CA THR A 58 -12.42 -16.86 19.13
C THR A 58 -12.95 -16.39 17.77
N VAL A 59 -12.32 -15.38 17.16
CA VAL A 59 -12.72 -14.83 15.87
C VAL A 59 -12.43 -15.83 14.76
N VAL A 60 -13.45 -16.15 13.96
CA VAL A 60 -13.35 -17.10 12.83
C VAL A 60 -13.41 -16.42 11.48
N LYS A 61 -13.98 -15.21 11.41
CA LYS A 61 -14.07 -14.42 10.19
C LYS A 61 -14.11 -12.92 10.48
N GLU A 62 -13.41 -12.18 9.63
CA GLU A 62 -13.40 -10.73 9.59
C GLU A 62 -13.83 -10.27 8.19
N GLU A 63 -14.78 -9.35 8.10
CA GLU A 63 -15.23 -8.82 6.82
C GLU A 63 -15.49 -7.31 6.91
N ILE A 64 -15.10 -6.58 5.87
CA ILE A 64 -15.52 -5.18 5.71
C ILE A 64 -16.73 -5.16 4.79
N ALA A 65 -17.89 -4.82 5.35
CA ALA A 65 -19.15 -4.75 4.64
C ALA A 65 -19.85 -3.42 4.90
N LYS A 66 -20.21 -2.71 3.82
CA LYS A 66 -20.99 -1.44 3.88
C LYS A 66 -20.42 -0.36 4.81
N GLY A 67 -19.09 -0.31 4.96
CA GLY A 67 -18.41 0.67 5.82
C GLY A 67 -18.25 0.23 7.28
N ASN A 68 -18.74 -0.96 7.63
CA ASN A 68 -18.54 -1.56 8.94
C ASN A 68 -17.47 -2.66 8.88
N LEU A 69 -16.72 -2.82 9.96
CA LEU A 69 -15.94 -4.01 10.23
C LEU A 69 -16.83 -5.00 10.99
N VAL A 70 -17.08 -6.15 10.37
CA VAL A 70 -17.88 -7.24 10.87
C VAL A 70 -16.94 -8.31 11.42
N ILE A 71 -17.17 -8.70 12.67
CA ILE A 71 -16.45 -9.77 13.36
C ILE A 71 -17.46 -10.88 13.64
N GLU A 72 -17.12 -12.09 13.19
CA GLU A 72 -17.88 -13.32 13.45
C GLU A 72 -17.04 -14.28 14.31
N THR A 73 -17.66 -14.84 15.33
CA THR A 73 -17.07 -15.84 16.24
C THR A 73 -17.63 -17.24 16.00
N ALA A 74 -16.98 -18.26 16.58
CA ALA A 74 -17.37 -19.66 16.41
C ALA A 74 -18.77 -20.03 16.94
N ASP A 75 -19.36 -19.19 17.81
CA ASP A 75 -20.73 -19.32 18.33
C ASP A 75 -21.77 -18.54 17.52
N ASP A 76 -21.42 -18.11 16.30
CA ASP A 76 -22.25 -17.31 15.38
C ASP A 76 -22.69 -15.96 15.97
N ALA A 77 -21.94 -15.41 16.95
CA ALA A 77 -22.12 -14.02 17.36
C ALA A 77 -21.50 -13.11 16.30
N GLU A 78 -22.35 -12.33 15.63
CA GLU A 78 -21.95 -11.31 14.65
C GLU A 78 -22.09 -9.94 15.30
N LYS A 79 -21.00 -9.16 15.32
CA LYS A 79 -21.02 -7.76 15.74
C LYS A 79 -20.34 -6.92 14.67
N GLU A 80 -20.98 -5.81 14.33
CA GLU A 80 -20.49 -4.85 13.35
C GLU A 80 -20.31 -3.48 14.00
N ILE A 81 -19.21 -2.81 13.65
CA ILE A 81 -18.90 -1.45 14.12
C ILE A 81 -18.41 -0.64 12.92
N SER A 82 -18.78 0.64 12.87
CA SER A 82 -18.35 1.55 11.81
C SER A 82 -16.82 1.68 11.78
N ILE A 83 -16.23 1.57 10.58
CA ILE A 83 -14.78 1.77 10.41
C ILE A 83 -14.38 3.20 10.76
N ASP A 84 -15.20 4.19 10.41
CA ASP A 84 -14.90 5.59 10.71
C ASP A 84 -14.84 5.82 12.23
N GLU A 85 -15.74 5.17 13.00
CA GLU A 85 -15.73 5.25 14.47
C GLU A 85 -14.47 4.61 15.07
N LEU A 86 -14.07 3.44 14.56
CA LEU A 86 -12.83 2.79 14.97
C LEU A 86 -11.61 3.65 14.63
N GLU A 87 -11.58 4.24 13.43
CA GLU A 87 -10.49 5.08 12.94
C GLU A 87 -10.32 6.39 13.72
N ASP A 88 -11.43 7.06 14.05
CA ASP A 88 -11.43 8.27 14.88
C ASP A 88 -11.07 7.96 16.35
N ALA A 89 -11.36 6.74 16.82
CA ALA A 89 -10.92 6.26 18.14
C ALA A 89 -9.43 5.82 18.18
N GLY A 90 -8.70 5.94 17.07
CA GLY A 90 -7.29 5.55 16.97
C GLY A 90 -7.06 4.06 16.66
N TYR A 91 -8.13 3.30 16.42
CA TYR A 91 -8.08 1.90 16.00
C TYR A 91 -8.37 1.80 14.49
N GLY A 92 -8.55 0.60 13.94
CA GLY A 92 -8.88 0.43 12.52
C GLY A 92 -7.65 0.37 11.62
N ARG A 93 -7.80 0.84 10.38
CA ARG A 93 -6.79 0.60 9.33
C ARG A 93 -5.47 1.29 9.65
N ARG A 94 -4.37 0.67 9.20
CA ARG A 94 -3.04 1.29 9.18
C ARG A 94 -3.14 2.69 8.59
N THR A 95 -2.45 3.64 9.22
CA THR A 95 -2.48 5.07 8.88
C THR A 95 -2.25 5.33 7.39
N ASN A 96 -1.30 4.63 6.76
CA ASN A 96 -1.02 4.74 5.33
C ASN A 96 -2.15 4.20 4.45
N CYS A 97 -2.79 3.10 4.85
CA CYS A 97 -3.91 2.50 4.12
C CYS A 97 -5.12 3.44 4.06
N ARG A 98 -5.32 4.29 5.08
CA ARG A 98 -6.40 5.29 5.10
C ARG A 98 -6.28 6.31 3.96
N ARG A 99 -5.06 6.54 3.44
CA ARG A 99 -4.76 7.49 2.36
C ARG A 99 -4.59 6.83 0.98
N CYS A 100 -4.79 5.51 0.87
CA CYS A 100 -4.52 4.78 -0.38
C CYS A 100 -5.72 4.84 -1.33
N GLU A 101 -5.50 5.33 -2.55
CA GLU A 101 -6.54 5.42 -3.59
C GLU A 101 -6.59 4.15 -4.47
N THR A 102 -5.58 3.29 -4.41
CA THR A 102 -5.51 2.08 -5.22
C THR A 102 -6.09 0.87 -4.47
N ASN A 103 -7.34 0.52 -4.76
CA ASN A 103 -7.99 -0.64 -4.11
C ASN A 103 -7.99 -1.90 -4.98
N ILE A 104 -8.14 -1.74 -6.30
CA ILE A 104 -8.12 -2.84 -7.27
C ILE A 104 -6.72 -2.90 -7.90
N PRO A 105 -6.00 -4.03 -7.80
CA PRO A 105 -4.63 -4.17 -8.33
C PRO A 105 -4.63 -4.35 -9.85
N LYS A 106 -4.95 -3.28 -10.59
CA LYS A 106 -5.04 -3.31 -12.07
C LYS A 106 -3.70 -3.56 -12.77
N MET A 107 -2.59 -3.37 -12.05
CA MET A 107 -1.24 -3.67 -12.52
C MET A 107 -0.82 -5.14 -12.34
N ALA A 108 -1.63 -5.96 -11.66
CA ALA A 108 -1.44 -7.40 -11.58
C ALA A 108 -1.95 -8.10 -12.85
N ASP A 109 -1.60 -9.37 -13.08
CA ASP A 109 -2.10 -10.13 -14.25
C ASP A 109 -3.59 -10.44 -14.11
N LEU A 110 -4.03 -10.73 -12.88
CA LEU A 110 -5.41 -10.96 -12.49
C LEU A 110 -5.71 -10.11 -11.25
N ALA A 111 -6.92 -9.54 -11.16
CA ALA A 111 -7.43 -9.00 -9.90
C ALA A 111 -8.65 -9.79 -9.43
N MET A 112 -8.65 -10.16 -8.16
CA MET A 112 -9.68 -10.98 -7.54
C MET A 112 -10.29 -10.26 -6.34
N GLY A 113 -11.54 -10.60 -5.99
CA GLY A 113 -12.20 -9.96 -4.87
C GLY A 113 -13.67 -10.28 -4.66
N ASN A 114 -14.16 -10.04 -3.44
CA ASN A 114 -15.59 -10.18 -3.13
C ASN A 114 -16.45 -9.02 -3.69
N TRP A 115 -15.86 -7.86 -3.98
CA TRP A 115 -16.61 -6.70 -4.48
C TRP A 115 -17.24 -6.97 -5.86
N GLY A 116 -18.56 -6.80 -5.92
CA GLY A 116 -19.37 -7.06 -7.12
C GLY A 116 -19.98 -8.47 -7.17
N VAL A 117 -19.64 -9.35 -6.23
CA VAL A 117 -20.27 -10.67 -6.10
C VAL A 117 -21.58 -10.52 -5.32
N ILE A 118 -22.71 -10.72 -6.00
CA ILE A 118 -24.04 -10.48 -5.43
C ILE A 118 -24.97 -11.69 -5.56
N GLY A 119 -26.08 -11.66 -4.82
CA GLY A 119 -27.11 -12.68 -4.87
C GLY A 119 -26.65 -14.02 -4.26
N PRO A 120 -27.07 -15.17 -4.81
CA PRO A 120 -26.77 -16.49 -4.22
C PRO A 120 -25.28 -16.86 -4.13
N GLN A 121 -24.42 -16.11 -4.83
CA GLN A 121 -22.98 -16.31 -4.85
C GLN A 121 -22.21 -15.39 -3.90
N ALA A 122 -22.89 -14.42 -3.24
CA ALA A 122 -22.26 -13.57 -2.23
C ALA A 122 -21.61 -14.43 -1.14
N GLY A 123 -20.34 -14.16 -0.82
CA GLY A 123 -19.53 -14.95 0.12
C GLY A 123 -19.11 -16.34 -0.38
N LYS A 124 -19.51 -16.76 -1.59
CA LYS A 124 -19.25 -18.11 -2.15
C LYS A 124 -18.44 -18.10 -3.44
N ALA A 125 -18.28 -16.95 -4.07
CA ALA A 125 -17.51 -16.77 -5.29
C ALA A 125 -16.61 -15.54 -5.18
N THR A 126 -15.64 -15.45 -6.08
CA THR A 126 -14.79 -14.27 -6.27
C THR A 126 -15.07 -13.64 -7.61
N PHE A 127 -15.13 -12.32 -7.64
CA PHE A 127 -15.06 -11.53 -8.87
C PHE A 127 -13.62 -11.63 -9.40
N VAL A 128 -13.45 -11.84 -10.71
CA VAL A 128 -12.14 -11.96 -11.35
C VAL A 128 -12.09 -11.02 -12.54
N GLU A 129 -11.05 -10.19 -12.61
CA GLU A 129 -10.71 -9.34 -13.74
C GLU A 129 -9.35 -9.75 -14.29
N VAL A 130 -9.20 -9.68 -15.60
CA VAL A 130 -7.98 -10.04 -16.32
C VAL A 130 -7.36 -8.78 -16.90
N PHE A 131 -6.09 -8.53 -16.61
CA PHE A 131 -5.37 -7.32 -17.04
C PHE A 131 -4.16 -7.61 -17.93
N SER A 132 -3.79 -8.89 -18.13
CA SER A 132 -2.71 -9.27 -19.03
C SER A 132 -3.01 -10.56 -19.81
N GLU A 133 -2.29 -10.76 -20.91
CA GLU A 133 -2.32 -12.01 -21.68
C GLU A 133 -1.87 -13.22 -20.84
N LYS A 134 -0.87 -13.02 -19.97
CA LYS A 134 -0.40 -14.05 -19.03
C LYS A 134 -1.52 -14.45 -18.07
N GLY A 135 -2.27 -13.48 -17.55
CA GLY A 135 -3.44 -13.71 -16.70
C GLY A 135 -4.55 -14.46 -17.42
N ALA A 136 -4.86 -14.06 -18.65
CA ALA A 136 -5.86 -14.72 -19.50
C ALA A 136 -5.51 -16.19 -19.75
N GLU A 137 -4.26 -16.47 -20.13
CA GLU A 137 -3.78 -17.83 -20.40
C GLU A 137 -3.91 -18.74 -19.15
N ILE A 138 -3.59 -18.20 -17.97
CA ILE A 138 -3.68 -18.94 -16.70
C ILE A 138 -5.13 -19.25 -16.34
N LEU A 139 -6.01 -18.25 -16.46
CA LEU A 139 -7.43 -18.43 -16.19
C LEU A 139 -8.04 -19.48 -17.14
N ASP A 140 -7.74 -19.40 -18.43
CA ASP A 140 -8.20 -20.36 -19.44
C ASP A 140 -7.73 -21.78 -19.14
N LYS A 141 -6.46 -21.95 -18.75
CA LYS A 141 -5.94 -23.26 -18.35
C LYS A 141 -6.66 -23.81 -17.13
N ALA A 142 -6.95 -22.98 -16.13
CA ALA A 142 -7.67 -23.38 -14.94
C ALA A 142 -9.12 -23.79 -15.25
N ILE A 143 -9.79 -23.08 -16.16
CA ILE A 143 -11.13 -23.45 -16.66
C ILE A 143 -11.08 -24.78 -17.42
N LYS A 144 -10.13 -24.95 -18.35
CA LYS A 144 -9.96 -26.19 -19.13
C LYS A 144 -9.60 -27.40 -18.26
N ALA A 145 -8.85 -27.19 -17.19
CA ALA A 145 -8.52 -28.21 -16.20
C ALA A 145 -9.70 -28.54 -15.26
N ASN A 146 -10.85 -27.85 -15.41
CA ASN A 146 -12.05 -28.03 -14.59
C ASN A 146 -11.81 -27.83 -13.08
N VAL A 147 -10.83 -27.00 -12.72
CA VAL A 147 -10.53 -26.64 -11.33
C VAL A 147 -11.28 -25.38 -10.87
N LEU A 148 -11.86 -24.63 -11.81
CA LEU A 148 -12.68 -23.45 -11.54
C LEU A 148 -14.05 -23.60 -12.22
N LYS A 149 -15.09 -23.21 -11.50
CA LYS A 149 -16.41 -22.96 -12.08
C LYS A 149 -16.54 -21.45 -12.31
N VAL A 150 -16.77 -21.06 -13.55
CA VAL A 150 -16.88 -19.65 -13.93
C VAL A 150 -18.28 -19.34 -14.43
N LYS A 151 -18.67 -18.08 -14.24
CA LYS A 151 -19.90 -17.50 -14.76
C LYS A 151 -19.61 -16.04 -15.08
N ASP A 152 -20.22 -15.54 -16.15
CA ASP A 152 -20.11 -14.12 -16.48
C ASP A 152 -20.62 -13.22 -15.34
N PRO A 153 -19.94 -12.09 -15.08
CA PRO A 153 -20.36 -11.15 -14.06
C PRO A 153 -21.72 -10.55 -14.43
N VAL A 154 -22.57 -10.40 -13.42
CA VAL A 154 -23.85 -9.70 -13.61
C VAL A 154 -23.61 -8.19 -13.77
N PRO A 155 -24.30 -7.48 -14.69
CA PRO A 155 -24.04 -6.06 -14.94
C PRO A 155 -24.11 -5.19 -13.67
N LYS A 156 -25.11 -5.43 -12.83
CA LYS A 156 -25.25 -4.76 -11.52
C LYS A 156 -24.06 -5.01 -10.58
N GLY A 157 -23.40 -6.17 -10.68
CA GLY A 157 -22.22 -6.50 -9.91
C GLY A 157 -21.00 -5.67 -10.33
N ILE A 158 -20.85 -5.43 -11.63
CA ILE A 158 -19.81 -4.55 -12.20
C ILE A 158 -20.01 -3.12 -11.66
N GLU A 159 -21.23 -2.60 -11.72
CA GLU A 159 -21.58 -1.27 -11.20
C GLU A 159 -21.30 -1.15 -9.70
N ILE A 160 -21.69 -2.15 -8.90
CA ILE A 160 -21.44 -2.18 -7.45
C ILE A 160 -19.93 -2.16 -7.17
N ARG A 161 -19.15 -2.97 -7.88
CA ARG A 161 -17.69 -3.00 -7.71
C ARG A 161 -17.07 -1.62 -7.98
N ALA A 162 -17.44 -0.97 -9.07
CA ALA A 162 -16.98 0.38 -9.41
C ALA A 162 -17.40 1.42 -8.37
N ASN A 163 -18.64 1.33 -7.85
CA ASN A 163 -19.13 2.24 -6.82
C ASN A 163 -18.39 2.06 -5.48
N ILE A 164 -18.06 0.82 -5.09
CA ILE A 164 -17.27 0.56 -3.89
C ILE A 164 -15.86 1.14 -4.05
N ASP A 165 -15.19 0.88 -5.17
CA ASP A 165 -13.86 1.45 -5.45
C ASP A 165 -13.88 2.98 -5.38
N LYS A 166 -14.87 3.62 -6.01
CA LYS A 166 -15.06 5.08 -5.95
C LYS A 166 -15.30 5.59 -4.52
N ALA A 167 -16.10 4.88 -3.71
CA ALA A 167 -16.33 5.26 -2.32
C ALA A 167 -15.03 5.20 -1.50
N MET A 168 -14.21 4.16 -1.72
CA MET A 168 -12.91 4.01 -1.05
C MET A 168 -11.92 5.09 -1.48
N VAL A 169 -11.87 5.46 -2.76
CA VAL A 169 -11.07 6.60 -3.24
C VAL A 169 -11.51 7.91 -2.59
N ASN A 170 -12.82 8.16 -2.50
CA ASN A 170 -13.33 9.36 -1.84
C ASN A 170 -12.94 9.42 -0.34
N LEU A 171 -12.98 8.27 0.35
CA LEU A 171 -12.53 8.16 1.73
C LEU A 171 -11.02 8.42 1.85
N ALA A 172 -10.22 7.89 0.92
CA ALA A 172 -8.79 8.15 0.86
C ALA A 172 -8.48 9.63 0.67
N ASN A 173 -9.19 10.31 -0.23
CA ASN A 173 -9.04 11.75 -0.46
C ASN A 173 -9.42 12.59 0.75
N LYS A 174 -10.46 12.20 1.49
CA LYS A 174 -10.80 12.84 2.78
C LYS A 174 -9.65 12.74 3.79
N TRP A 175 -9.00 11.58 3.88
CA TRP A 175 -7.85 11.37 4.75
C TRP A 175 -6.59 12.08 4.26
N GLN A 176 -6.34 12.12 2.95
CA GLN A 176 -5.25 12.89 2.37
C GLN A 176 -5.41 14.37 2.69
N ASN A 177 -6.58 14.95 2.43
CA ASN A 177 -6.90 16.34 2.79
C ASN A 177 -6.65 16.56 4.29
N ARG A 178 -7.28 15.77 5.17
CA ARG A 178 -7.10 15.86 6.64
C ARG A 178 -5.63 15.76 7.08
N ASN A 179 -4.81 14.96 6.41
CA ASN A 179 -3.42 14.70 6.81
C ASN A 179 -2.39 15.61 6.14
N PHE A 180 -2.75 16.29 5.05
CA PHE A 180 -1.85 17.13 4.25
C PHE A 180 -2.15 18.63 4.38
N GLU A 181 -3.38 19.00 4.79
CA GLU A 181 -3.88 20.39 4.97
C GLU A 181 -3.12 21.22 6.04
N GLU A 182 -2.14 20.66 6.74
CA GLU A 182 -1.38 21.38 7.77
C GLU A 182 -0.42 22.47 7.22
N SER A 183 -0.26 22.63 5.89
CA SER A 183 0.38 23.81 5.27
C SER A 183 0.19 23.86 3.74
N ASP A 184 -0.03 25.07 3.18
CA ASP A 184 0.07 25.36 1.73
C ASP A 184 1.51 25.21 1.19
N GLU A 185 2.48 25.12 2.10
CA GLU A 185 3.88 24.87 1.75
C GLU A 185 4.12 23.38 1.44
N LEU A 186 4.91 23.11 0.40
CA LEU A 186 5.32 21.77 -0.04
C LEU A 186 6.00 20.96 1.09
N MET A 187 6.61 21.65 2.05
CA MET A 187 7.28 21.07 3.21
C MET A 187 7.19 22.03 4.40
N ASN A 188 6.45 21.65 5.45
CA ASN A 188 6.61 22.28 6.77
C ASN A 188 7.87 21.69 7.41
N LEU A 189 9.01 22.34 7.12
CA LEU A 189 10.32 21.83 7.50
C LEU A 189 10.43 21.65 9.01
N ASP A 190 9.97 22.62 9.79
CA ASP A 190 10.04 22.58 11.26
C ASP A 190 9.27 21.38 11.83
N GLN A 191 8.05 21.12 11.34
CA GLN A 191 7.26 19.96 11.76
C GLN A 191 7.95 18.63 11.44
N TYR A 192 8.62 18.52 10.29
CA TYR A 192 9.34 17.30 9.92
C TYR A 192 10.62 17.13 10.74
N LEU A 193 11.32 18.23 11.05
CA LEU A 193 12.50 18.21 11.91
C LEU A 193 12.13 17.72 13.32
N ASP A 194 11.03 18.19 13.91
CA ASP A 194 10.53 17.72 15.21
C ASP A 194 10.26 16.20 15.21
N GLU A 195 9.71 15.67 14.11
CA GLU A 195 9.50 14.23 13.96
C GLU A 195 10.82 13.46 13.76
N PHE A 196 11.77 14.01 13.00
CA PHE A 196 13.06 13.38 12.74
C PHE A 196 13.99 13.40 13.95
N ASP A 197 13.84 14.35 14.87
CA ASP A 197 14.59 14.42 16.13
C ASP A 197 14.28 13.26 17.09
N LYS A 198 13.21 12.50 16.83
CA LYS A 198 12.91 11.25 17.54
C LYS A 198 13.74 10.06 17.04
N CYS A 199 14.41 10.21 15.90
CA CYS A 199 15.05 9.09 15.21
C CYS A 199 16.26 8.56 15.96
N ILE A 200 16.26 7.24 16.20
CA ILE A 200 17.38 6.52 16.83
C ILE A 200 18.36 5.91 15.81
N LYS A 201 18.26 6.32 14.54
CA LYS A 201 19.11 5.85 13.42
C LYS A 201 19.28 4.32 13.36
N CYS A 202 18.20 3.57 13.63
CA CYS A 202 18.21 2.10 13.67
C CYS A 202 18.16 1.43 12.29
N TYR A 203 18.04 2.21 11.21
CA TYR A 203 17.93 1.75 9.81
C TYR A 203 16.73 0.86 9.46
N GLY A 204 15.86 0.51 10.41
CA GLY A 204 14.70 -0.36 10.17
C GLY A 204 13.82 0.12 9.01
N CYS A 205 13.58 1.43 8.91
CA CYS A 205 12.79 2.01 7.82
C CYS A 205 13.44 1.83 6.44
N ARG A 206 14.77 1.82 6.34
CA ARG A 206 15.52 1.52 5.10
C ARG A 206 15.38 0.04 4.76
N GLU A 207 15.69 -0.85 5.71
CA GLU A 207 15.67 -2.31 5.48
C GLU A 207 14.29 -2.82 5.10
N ALA A 208 13.22 -2.23 5.65
CA ALA A 208 11.86 -2.60 5.34
C ALA A 208 11.36 -2.06 3.98
N CYS A 209 12.11 -1.15 3.33
CA CYS A 209 11.67 -0.48 2.11
C CYS A 209 12.12 -1.26 0.87
N PRO A 210 11.21 -1.84 0.06
CA PRO A 210 11.60 -2.71 -1.05
C PRO A 210 12.35 -1.97 -2.17
N ILE A 211 12.09 -0.67 -2.34
CA ILE A 211 12.76 0.16 -3.36
C ILE A 211 14.15 0.66 -2.90
N CYS A 212 14.55 0.42 -1.64
CA CYS A 212 15.87 0.72 -1.12
C CYS A 212 16.81 -0.50 -1.23
N PHE A 213 17.32 -0.79 -2.43
CA PHE A 213 18.19 -1.95 -2.69
C PHE A 213 19.65 -1.58 -3.01
N CYS A 214 20.06 -0.35 -2.74
CA CYS A 214 21.43 0.12 -3.00
C CYS A 214 22.45 -0.69 -2.20
N LYS A 215 23.48 -1.22 -2.88
CA LYS A 215 24.61 -1.94 -2.24
C LYS A 215 25.46 -1.01 -1.37
N GLU A 216 25.70 0.20 -1.86
CA GLU A 216 26.39 1.26 -1.15
C GLU A 216 25.39 2.41 -0.95
N CYS A 217 25.20 2.82 0.30
CA CYS A 217 24.17 3.79 0.64
C CYS A 217 24.80 5.10 1.15
N SER A 218 24.40 6.22 0.57
CA SER A 218 24.91 7.55 0.96
C SER A 218 24.64 7.90 2.42
N ILE A 219 23.58 7.35 3.02
CA ILE A 219 23.25 7.51 4.45
C ILE A 219 24.08 6.61 5.40
N GLU A 220 24.87 5.70 4.84
CA GLU A 220 25.90 4.91 5.56
C GLU A 220 27.31 5.49 5.35
N SER A 221 27.46 6.53 4.52
CA SER A 221 28.77 7.13 4.22
C SER A 221 29.43 7.70 5.46
N GLU A 222 30.77 7.68 5.49
CA GLU A 222 31.57 8.24 6.59
C GLU A 222 31.74 9.76 6.47
N SER A 223 30.98 10.40 5.57
CA SER A 223 31.06 11.83 5.35
C SER A 223 30.55 12.59 6.58
N VAL A 224 31.49 13.19 7.31
CA VAL A 224 31.24 14.07 8.48
C VAL A 224 30.29 15.22 8.12
N ASN A 225 30.26 15.64 6.86
CA ASN A 225 29.42 16.75 6.40
C ASN A 225 27.99 16.34 5.99
N TRP A 226 27.65 15.04 6.03
CA TRP A 226 26.36 14.56 5.50
C TRP A 226 25.54 13.87 6.58
N VAL A 227 25.92 12.65 6.96
CA VAL A 227 25.24 11.83 7.97
C VAL A 227 26.31 11.25 8.91
N PRO A 228 26.73 11.98 9.95
CA PRO A 228 27.79 11.55 10.86
C PRO A 228 27.50 10.20 11.54
N LYS A 229 28.57 9.44 11.84
CA LYS A 229 28.49 8.21 12.63
C LYS A 229 28.49 8.54 14.12
N GLY A 230 27.70 7.80 14.91
CA GLY A 230 27.68 7.92 16.37
C GLY A 230 26.86 9.07 16.94
N GLU A 231 26.13 9.82 16.11
CA GLU A 231 25.25 10.92 16.54
C GLU A 231 23.78 10.50 16.55
N LEU A 232 23.08 10.88 17.63
CA LEU A 232 21.65 10.69 17.83
C LEU A 232 21.03 11.96 18.46
N PRO A 233 19.90 12.47 17.93
CA PRO A 233 19.28 12.06 16.67
C PRO A 233 20.22 12.29 15.47
N PRO A 234 20.06 11.54 14.37
CA PRO A 234 20.89 11.74 13.20
C PRO A 234 20.62 13.11 12.57
N SER A 235 21.61 13.64 11.84
CA SER A 235 21.38 14.75 10.90
C SER A 235 20.11 14.51 10.07
N PRO A 236 19.23 15.52 9.90
CA PRO A 236 18.02 15.42 9.06
C PRO A 236 18.28 14.94 7.64
N MET A 237 19.52 15.11 7.15
CA MET A 237 19.97 14.57 5.87
C MET A 237 19.77 13.06 5.74
N PHE A 238 19.79 12.31 6.85
CA PHE A 238 19.44 10.88 6.83
C PHE A 238 18.06 10.65 6.20
N HIS A 239 17.07 11.44 6.60
CA HIS A 239 15.70 11.34 6.12
C HIS A 239 15.55 11.96 4.73
N PHE A 240 16.12 13.13 4.48
CA PHE A 240 15.99 13.82 3.19
C PHE A 240 16.64 13.09 2.03
N VAL A 241 17.84 12.53 2.23
CA VAL A 241 18.52 11.75 1.19
C VAL A 241 17.72 10.50 0.85
N ARG A 242 17.26 9.80 1.89
CA ARG A 242 16.45 8.60 1.72
C ARG A 242 15.18 8.93 0.94
N MET A 243 14.48 10.00 1.32
CA MET A 243 13.30 10.50 0.64
C MET A 243 13.58 10.81 -0.83
N LEU A 244 14.58 11.65 -1.12
CA LEU A 244 14.93 12.06 -2.49
C LEU A 244 15.18 10.86 -3.42
N HIS A 245 15.80 9.79 -2.92
CA HIS A 245 16.13 8.60 -3.70
C HIS A 245 14.95 7.67 -4.00
N MET A 246 13.82 7.82 -3.29
CA MET A 246 12.73 6.84 -3.31
C MET A 246 11.34 7.45 -3.51
N VAL A 247 11.18 8.75 -3.28
CA VAL A 247 9.86 9.38 -3.14
C VAL A 247 9.08 9.38 -4.45
N ASP A 248 9.75 9.40 -5.60
CA ASP A 248 9.09 9.28 -6.91
C ASP A 248 8.46 7.90 -7.14
N SER A 249 8.96 6.86 -6.47
CA SER A 249 8.53 5.46 -6.60
C SER A 249 7.90 4.89 -5.34
N CYS A 250 7.67 5.72 -4.33
CA CYS A 250 6.98 5.31 -3.12
C CYS A 250 5.55 4.88 -3.45
N THR A 251 5.17 3.67 -3.02
CA THR A 251 3.82 3.10 -3.22
C THR A 251 2.93 3.26 -1.99
N ASN A 252 3.35 4.10 -1.02
CA ASN A 252 2.67 4.33 0.25
C ASN A 252 2.32 3.03 1.02
N CYS A 253 3.19 2.01 0.96
CA CYS A 253 2.94 0.69 1.55
C CYS A 253 3.00 0.67 3.09
N GLY A 254 3.55 1.70 3.73
CA GLY A 254 3.56 1.88 5.19
C GLY A 254 4.65 1.14 5.95
N GLN A 255 5.43 0.27 5.29
CA GLN A 255 6.40 -0.58 5.98
C GLN A 255 7.47 0.20 6.75
N CYS A 256 7.90 1.37 6.24
CA CYS A 256 8.87 2.21 6.93
C CYS A 256 8.36 2.83 8.23
N GLU A 257 7.06 3.09 8.32
CA GLU A 257 6.39 3.64 9.50
C GLU A 257 6.13 2.54 10.52
N GLU A 258 5.64 1.37 10.07
CA GLU A 258 5.34 0.21 10.92
C GLU A 258 6.55 -0.27 11.73
N VAL A 259 7.73 -0.29 11.12
CA VAL A 259 8.95 -0.79 11.75
C VAL A 259 9.67 0.28 12.57
N CYS A 260 9.17 1.51 12.62
CA CYS A 260 9.84 2.62 13.30
C CYS A 260 9.59 2.52 14.82
N PRO A 261 10.61 2.21 15.65
CA PRO A 261 10.42 2.14 17.10
C PRO A 261 10.20 3.51 17.75
N ALA A 262 10.46 4.59 17.02
CA ALA A 262 10.25 5.97 17.45
C ALA A 262 8.91 6.54 16.94
N GLU A 263 8.06 5.71 16.31
CA GLU A 263 6.72 6.07 15.83
C GLU A 263 6.70 7.28 14.87
N ILE A 264 7.79 7.48 14.12
CA ILE A 264 7.90 8.57 13.15
C ILE A 264 6.94 8.26 11.98
N PRO A 265 6.04 9.18 11.59
CA PRO A 265 5.04 8.97 10.56
C PRO A 265 5.63 9.08 9.13
N LEU A 266 6.65 8.28 8.85
CA LEU A 266 7.44 8.35 7.63
C LEU A 266 6.60 8.14 6.37
N ALA A 267 5.61 7.25 6.41
CA ALA A 267 4.76 7.00 5.25
C ALA A 267 3.87 8.21 4.97
N ARG A 268 3.35 8.89 6.01
CA ARG A 268 2.60 10.15 5.84
C ARG A 268 3.47 11.24 5.22
N ILE A 269 4.66 11.47 5.77
CA ILE A 269 5.59 12.52 5.32
C ILE A 269 5.98 12.31 3.85
N PHE A 270 6.42 11.10 3.49
CA PHE A 270 6.82 10.81 2.12
C PHE A 270 5.64 10.75 1.14
N HIS A 271 4.46 10.33 1.59
CA HIS A 271 3.27 10.30 0.74
C HIS A 271 2.81 11.71 0.35
N LYS A 272 2.86 12.69 1.28
CA LYS A 272 2.54 14.10 0.94
C LYS A 272 3.38 14.59 -0.23
N ILE A 273 4.70 14.41 -0.16
CA ILE A 273 5.62 14.85 -1.21
C ILE A 273 5.46 14.00 -2.49
N ASN A 274 5.22 12.70 -2.34
CA ASN A 274 4.98 11.82 -3.47
C ASN A 274 3.76 12.27 -4.28
N VAL A 275 2.61 12.57 -3.65
CA VAL A 275 1.39 13.04 -4.34
C VAL A 275 1.66 14.29 -5.17
N GLU A 276 2.37 15.27 -4.62
CA GLU A 276 2.79 16.48 -5.35
C GLU A 276 3.65 16.13 -6.58
N LEU A 277 4.61 15.21 -6.43
CA LEU A 277 5.45 14.77 -7.55
C LEU A 277 4.65 14.01 -8.61
N GLN A 278 3.68 13.18 -8.21
CA GLN A 278 2.79 12.51 -9.16
C GLN A 278 2.06 13.55 -9.99
N ASP A 279 1.61 14.64 -9.37
CA ASP A 279 0.84 15.66 -10.05
C ASP A 279 1.69 16.56 -10.96
N VAL A 280 2.94 16.84 -10.58
CA VAL A 280 3.90 17.59 -11.42
C VAL A 280 4.37 16.76 -12.62
N PHE A 281 4.77 15.50 -12.41
CA PHE A 281 5.37 14.66 -13.44
C PHE A 281 4.35 13.78 -14.18
N LYS A 282 3.08 13.79 -13.75
CA LYS A 282 2.02 12.88 -14.21
C LYS A 282 2.50 11.42 -14.18
N TYR A 283 3.18 11.06 -13.09
CA TYR A 283 3.77 9.74 -12.85
C TYR A 283 3.06 9.07 -11.69
N HIS A 284 2.45 7.91 -11.94
CA HIS A 284 1.81 7.12 -10.89
C HIS A 284 2.66 5.87 -10.58
N PRO A 285 3.26 5.76 -9.37
CA PRO A 285 4.14 4.66 -9.01
C PRO A 285 3.47 3.30 -9.19
N GLY A 286 4.10 2.43 -9.98
CA GLY A 286 3.68 1.04 -10.15
C GLY A 286 2.45 0.80 -11.03
N TYR A 287 1.94 1.83 -11.73
CA TYR A 287 0.77 1.68 -12.62
C TYR A 287 1.14 1.24 -14.03
N ASP A 288 2.06 1.96 -14.67
CA ASP A 288 2.52 1.68 -16.03
C ASP A 288 3.98 1.23 -15.98
N LEU A 289 4.27 0.03 -16.50
CA LEU A 289 5.61 -0.55 -16.52
C LEU A 289 6.56 0.23 -17.44
N GLU A 290 6.06 0.81 -18.52
CA GLU A 290 6.87 1.51 -19.54
C GLU A 290 7.19 2.95 -19.10
N GLN A 291 6.36 3.53 -18.22
CA GLN A 291 6.61 4.85 -17.66
C GLN A 291 7.77 4.79 -16.66
N LYS A 292 8.88 5.45 -17.00
CA LYS A 292 10.09 5.52 -16.16
C LYS A 292 9.92 6.50 -14.98
N PRO A 293 10.47 6.19 -13.80
CA PRO A 293 10.45 7.11 -12.66
C PRO A 293 11.23 8.40 -12.96
N PRO A 294 10.64 9.58 -12.69
CA PRO A 294 11.14 10.87 -13.18
C PRO A 294 12.47 11.32 -12.55
N LEU A 295 12.78 10.89 -11.32
CA LEU A 295 14.02 11.29 -10.62
C LEU A 295 15.10 10.22 -10.74
N SER A 296 14.70 8.96 -10.94
CA SER A 296 15.60 7.81 -10.87
C SER A 296 16.13 7.33 -12.22
N VAL A 297 15.43 7.61 -13.32
CA VAL A 297 15.79 7.09 -14.65
C VAL A 297 15.77 8.24 -15.66
N ILE A 298 16.95 8.75 -15.99
CA ILE A 298 17.12 9.79 -17.00
C ILE A 298 17.53 9.11 -18.31
N ASP A 299 16.81 9.37 -19.40
CA ASP A 299 17.24 9.04 -20.77
C ASP A 299 18.31 10.03 -21.27
N LYS A 300 19.37 10.19 -20.48
CA LYS A 300 20.56 10.92 -20.91
C LYS A 300 21.61 9.89 -21.31
N GLU A 301 22.00 9.91 -22.58
CA GLU A 301 23.38 9.57 -22.90
C GLU A 301 24.28 10.41 -21.98
N PRO A 302 25.31 9.81 -21.36
CA PRO A 302 26.19 10.54 -20.47
C PRO A 302 26.68 11.79 -21.21
N SER A 303 26.46 12.96 -20.61
CA SER A 303 26.97 14.20 -21.21
C SER A 303 28.49 14.05 -21.31
N GLU A 304 29.01 14.23 -22.52
CA GLU A 304 30.43 14.46 -22.77
C GLU A 304 30.80 15.85 -22.22
N GLU A 305 30.81 16.01 -20.90
CA GLU A 305 31.48 17.10 -20.18
C GLU A 305 32.23 16.55 -18.98
#